data_AF-A0A2A6BR64-F1
#
_entry.id   AF-A0A2A6BR64-F1
#
_cell.length_a   1.000
_cell.length_b   1.000
_cell.length_c   1.000
_cell.angle_alpha   90.00
_cell.angle_beta   90.00
_cell.angle_gamma   90.00
#
_symmetry.space_group_name_H-M   'P 1'
#
loop_
_entity.id
_entity.type
_entity.pdbx_description
1 polymer ?
#
loop_
_entity_poly.entity_id
_entity_poly.type
_entity_poly.pdbx_seq_one_letter_code
_entity_poly.pdbx_strand_id
1 'polypeptide(L)'
;MSPRTIQSEDALELMADLRETEVPIIPDDLLFTIFNELSTEERAPLGTSCKRFRVVDFELGRKSFEKISAKWNDIFHSVNGIAKNTNYSQQGRNSSFIPETIHNLRLFRKATTKLMKIKITSVSYPAKIQWNFCDKFKTIPYTILRGSIACAYPILENFHKNLIKDRNIEQASMYLKLFSSFSYYNPDIASEVDRTRAFLMQLPKVDNFKLVWTTKSSVSFEITQKRTIRRHLATVIDDPTLIHLVSNSNHTSLSRIHCTGHGLLSIF
;
A
#
# COMPACT_ATOMS: atom_id res chain seq x y z
N MET A 1 73.94 17.24 -32.53
CA MET A 1 72.48 17.22 -32.75
C MET A 1 71.83 17.34 -31.38
N SER A 2 71.37 18.54 -31.02
CA SER A 2 70.72 18.78 -29.72
C SER A 2 69.23 18.45 -29.80
N PRO A 3 68.63 17.86 -28.75
CA PRO A 3 67.20 17.57 -28.73
C PRO A 3 66.41 18.87 -28.66
N ARG A 4 65.41 19.03 -29.53
CA ARG A 4 64.40 20.09 -29.40
C ARG A 4 63.54 19.77 -28.19
N THR A 5 63.78 20.49 -27.09
CA THR A 5 62.85 20.59 -25.97
C THR A 5 61.58 21.24 -26.47
N ILE A 6 60.52 20.46 -26.64
CA ILE A 6 59.17 20.99 -26.87
C ILE A 6 58.84 21.80 -25.62
N GLN A 7 58.69 23.12 -25.80
CA GLN A 7 58.46 24.07 -24.73
C GLN A 7 57.17 23.71 -23.99
N SER A 8 57.26 23.64 -22.67
CA SER A 8 56.17 23.34 -21.75
C SER A 8 55.08 24.43 -21.70
N GLU A 9 55.29 25.57 -22.36
CA GLU A 9 54.38 26.72 -22.36
C GLU A 9 53.12 26.45 -23.20
N ASP A 10 53.23 25.86 -24.39
CA ASP A 10 52.06 25.53 -25.23
C ASP A 10 51.13 24.51 -24.56
N ALA A 11 51.68 23.59 -23.77
CA ALA A 11 50.91 22.61 -23.00
C ALA A 11 50.22 23.22 -21.78
N LEU A 12 50.81 24.26 -21.18
CA LEU A 12 50.22 25.01 -20.07
C LEU A 12 49.12 25.96 -20.56
N GLU A 13 49.26 26.52 -21.76
CA GLU A 13 48.28 27.40 -22.40
C GLU A 13 47.04 26.60 -22.85
N LEU A 14 47.22 25.42 -23.45
CA LEU A 14 46.10 24.51 -23.79
C LEU A 14 45.36 23.99 -22.54
N MET A 15 46.09 23.80 -21.43
CA MET A 15 45.53 23.40 -20.12
C MET A 15 44.88 24.57 -19.37
N ALA A 16 45.17 25.82 -19.74
CA ALA A 16 44.52 27.00 -19.20
C ALA A 16 43.19 27.28 -19.92
N ASP A 17 43.16 27.09 -21.25
CA ASP A 17 41.95 27.25 -22.08
C ASP A 17 40.86 26.20 -21.76
N LEU A 18 41.27 25.02 -21.30
CA LEU A 18 40.34 23.98 -20.84
C LEU A 18 39.71 24.28 -19.46
N ARG A 19 40.21 25.26 -18.70
CA ARG A 19 39.72 25.57 -17.35
C ARG A 19 38.49 26.49 -17.32
N GLU A 20 38.13 27.08 -18.45
CA GLU A 20 36.97 27.98 -18.56
C GLU A 20 35.89 27.50 -19.54
N THR A 21 35.97 26.25 -20.02
CA THR A 21 34.81 25.66 -20.69
C THR A 21 33.79 25.26 -19.63
N GLU A 22 32.80 26.13 -19.38
CA GLU A 22 31.63 25.81 -18.59
C GLU A 22 31.10 24.44 -19.04
N VAL A 23 31.13 23.45 -18.14
CA VAL A 23 30.66 22.09 -18.44
C VAL A 23 29.23 22.21 -18.96
N PRO A 24 28.96 21.83 -20.22
CA PRO A 24 27.66 22.07 -20.81
C PRO A 24 26.57 21.36 -20.01
N ILE A 25 25.63 22.14 -19.51
CA ILE A 25 24.53 21.67 -18.67
C ILE A 25 23.39 21.21 -19.58
N ILE A 26 23.13 19.90 -19.65
CA ILE A 26 21.96 19.37 -20.36
C ILE A 26 20.68 20.01 -19.78
N PRO A 27 19.79 20.63 -20.56
CA PRO A 27 18.50 21.17 -20.06
C PRO A 27 17.62 20.13 -19.36
N ASP A 28 16.81 20.55 -18.38
CA ASP A 28 15.95 19.62 -17.61
C ASP A 28 14.94 18.88 -18.51
N ASP A 29 14.38 19.52 -19.53
CA ASP A 29 13.45 18.88 -20.47
C ASP A 29 14.07 17.69 -21.24
N LEU A 30 15.34 17.83 -21.61
CA LEU A 30 16.09 16.74 -22.24
C LEU A 30 16.41 15.64 -21.23
N LEU A 31 16.76 15.99 -19.99
CA LEU A 31 16.94 15.00 -18.92
C LEU A 31 15.66 14.23 -18.62
N PHE A 32 14.51 14.89 -18.60
CA PHE A 32 13.21 14.24 -18.45
C PHE A 32 12.92 13.29 -19.59
N THR A 33 13.20 13.70 -20.83
CA THR A 33 13.02 12.85 -22.01
C THR A 33 13.89 11.61 -21.90
N ILE A 34 15.19 11.77 -21.60
CA ILE A 34 16.13 10.66 -21.42
C ILE A 34 15.64 9.72 -20.30
N PHE A 35 15.35 10.25 -19.10
CA PHE A 35 14.92 9.42 -17.98
C PHE A 35 13.56 8.76 -18.20
N ASN A 36 12.68 9.36 -19.02
CA ASN A 36 11.38 8.77 -19.35
C ASN A 36 11.52 7.51 -20.22
N GLU A 37 12.57 7.42 -21.03
CA GLU A 37 12.89 6.23 -21.85
C GLU A 37 13.61 5.14 -21.05
N LEU A 38 14.13 5.46 -19.86
CA LEU A 38 14.83 4.52 -19.00
C LEU A 38 13.88 3.80 -18.03
N SER A 39 14.07 2.48 -17.90
CA SER A 39 13.43 1.68 -16.87
C SER A 39 13.79 2.17 -15.46
N THR A 40 13.02 1.74 -14.44
CA THR A 40 13.40 2.02 -13.03
C THR A 40 14.78 1.44 -12.70
N GLU A 41 15.18 0.37 -13.38
CA GLU A 41 16.45 -0.33 -13.16
C GLU A 41 17.63 0.48 -13.69
N GLU A 42 17.50 1.02 -14.89
CA GLU A 42 18.53 1.85 -15.53
C GLU A 42 18.65 3.22 -14.86
N ARG A 43 17.55 3.77 -14.32
CA ARG A 43 17.56 5.04 -13.58
C ARG A 43 18.19 4.94 -12.19
N ALA A 44 18.12 3.77 -11.55
CA ALA A 44 18.61 3.59 -10.17
C ALA A 44 20.07 4.04 -9.98
N PRO A 45 21.06 3.60 -10.79
CA PRO A 45 22.43 4.08 -10.65
C PRO A 45 22.53 5.59 -10.90
N LEU A 46 21.82 6.14 -11.89
CA LEU A 46 21.85 7.57 -12.22
C LEU A 46 21.37 8.44 -11.05
N GLY A 47 20.31 8.03 -10.35
CA GLY A 47 19.81 8.73 -9.17
C GLY A 47 20.80 8.74 -7.98
N THR A 48 21.78 7.84 -7.97
CA THR A 48 22.87 7.82 -6.99
C THR A 48 24.08 8.65 -7.41
N SER A 49 24.29 8.85 -8.71
CA SER A 49 25.44 9.56 -9.27
C SER A 49 25.46 11.05 -8.94
N CYS A 50 24.33 11.75 -9.04
CA CYS A 50 24.27 13.18 -8.72
C CYS A 50 22.90 13.65 -8.20
N LYS A 51 22.89 14.80 -7.50
CA LYS A 51 21.67 15.38 -6.93
C LYS A 51 20.62 15.71 -7.99
N ARG A 52 21.04 16.21 -9.17
CA ARG A 52 20.14 16.62 -10.25
C ARG A 52 19.39 15.42 -10.85
N PHE A 53 20.09 14.34 -11.15
CA PHE A 53 19.49 13.09 -11.63
C PHE A 53 18.53 12.48 -10.62
N ARG A 54 18.87 12.56 -9.34
CA ARG A 54 17.96 12.15 -8.27
C ARG A 54 16.66 12.95 -8.27
N VAL A 55 16.73 14.27 -8.49
CA VAL A 55 15.55 15.13 -8.59
C VAL A 55 14.72 14.74 -9.81
N VAL A 56 15.32 14.62 -10.99
CA VAL A 56 14.59 14.24 -12.23
C VAL A 56 13.92 12.87 -12.09
N ASP A 57 14.64 11.85 -11.62
CA ASP A 57 14.10 10.50 -11.36
C ASP A 57 12.90 10.55 -10.41
N PHE A 58 13.02 11.37 -9.37
CA PHE A 58 11.98 11.56 -8.38
C PHE A 58 10.76 12.27 -8.97
N GLU A 59 10.97 13.27 -9.83
CA GLU A 59 9.92 14.06 -10.45
C GLU A 59 9.08 13.27 -11.46
N LEU A 60 9.69 12.28 -12.11
CA LEU A 60 8.97 11.35 -12.99
C LEU A 60 7.92 10.49 -12.25
N GLY A 61 8.15 10.16 -10.98
CA GLY A 61 7.20 9.44 -10.11
C GLY A 61 6.92 7.96 -10.45
N ARG A 62 7.33 7.48 -11.63
CA ARG A 62 7.10 6.11 -12.12
C ARG A 62 8.04 5.08 -11.47
N LYS A 63 8.05 5.01 -10.14
CA LYS A 63 8.84 4.02 -9.41
C LYS A 63 8.10 2.69 -9.36
N SER A 64 8.81 1.61 -9.65
CA SER A 64 8.33 0.25 -9.41
C SER A 64 8.80 -0.21 -8.02
N PHE A 65 7.83 -0.46 -7.13
CA PHE A 65 8.08 -0.93 -5.78
C PHE A 65 7.83 -2.43 -5.67
N GLU A 66 8.75 -3.16 -5.05
CA GLU A 66 8.49 -4.54 -4.63
C GLU A 66 7.31 -4.58 -3.65
N LYS A 67 7.24 -3.58 -2.78
CA LYS A 67 6.22 -3.47 -1.75
C LYS A 67 5.96 -2.03 -1.35
N ILE A 68 4.69 -1.67 -1.25
CA ILE A 68 4.22 -0.47 -0.56
C ILE A 68 3.44 -0.91 0.69
N SER A 69 3.77 -0.35 1.85
CA SER A 69 3.14 -0.66 3.12
C SER A 69 2.66 0.62 3.81
N ALA A 70 1.35 0.77 3.95
CA ALA A 70 0.75 1.79 4.80
C ALA A 70 0.37 1.19 6.16
N LYS A 71 0.69 1.90 7.23
CA LYS A 71 0.30 1.55 8.60
C LYS A 71 -0.35 2.74 9.28
N TRP A 72 -1.48 2.50 9.91
CA TRP A 72 -2.25 3.48 10.66
C TRP A 72 -2.61 2.93 12.03
N ASN A 73 -2.45 3.76 13.07
CA ASN A 73 -3.05 3.53 14.37
C ASN A 73 -3.50 4.86 14.99
N ASP A 74 -3.96 4.84 16.24
CA ASP A 74 -4.47 6.04 16.90
C ASP A 74 -3.40 7.11 17.16
N ILE A 75 -2.12 6.73 17.16
CA ILE A 75 -0.99 7.60 17.52
C ILE A 75 -0.31 8.16 16.27
N PHE A 76 -0.01 7.29 15.31
CA PHE A 76 0.80 7.62 14.14
C PHE A 76 0.33 6.91 12.89
N HIS A 77 0.84 7.43 11.79
CA HIS A 77 0.72 6.81 10.49
C HIS A 77 2.03 6.84 9.73
N SER A 78 2.19 5.87 8.83
CA SER A 78 3.41 5.75 8.04
C SER A 78 3.16 5.05 6.72
N VAL A 79 3.98 5.40 5.73
CA VAL A 79 4.09 4.68 4.46
C VAL A 79 5.52 4.35 4.20
N ASN A 80 5.73 3.10 3.81
CA ASN A 80 7.03 2.59 3.45
C ASN A 80 6.95 1.98 2.04
N GLY A 81 7.78 2.44 1.12
CA GLY A 81 7.99 1.86 -0.19
C GLY A 81 9.36 1.20 -0.25
N ILE A 82 9.43 -0.03 -0.75
CA ILE A 82 10.69 -0.75 -0.98
C ILE A 82 10.88 -0.92 -2.49
N ALA A 83 11.96 -0.39 -3.03
CA ALA A 83 12.34 -0.55 -4.44
C ALA A 83 13.82 -0.91 -4.53
N LYS A 84 14.15 -2.14 -4.97
CA LYS A 84 15.52 -2.62 -5.23
C LYS A 84 16.52 -2.20 -4.15
N ASN A 85 16.24 -2.59 -2.91
CA ASN A 85 17.03 -2.28 -1.70
C ASN A 85 16.97 -0.82 -1.18
N THR A 86 16.26 0.07 -1.85
CA THR A 86 16.00 1.43 -1.33
C THR A 86 14.71 1.46 -0.54
N ASN A 87 14.80 1.92 0.71
CA ASN A 87 13.65 2.14 1.58
C ASN A 87 13.25 3.61 1.57
N TYR A 88 12.02 3.88 1.14
CA TYR A 88 11.39 5.18 1.25
C TYR A 88 10.41 5.13 2.40
N SER A 89 10.58 5.98 3.41
CA SER A 89 9.70 6.03 4.57
C SER A 89 9.18 7.44 4.80
N GLN A 90 7.89 7.55 5.02
CA GLN A 90 7.22 8.76 5.46
C GLN A 90 6.43 8.42 6.71
N GLN A 91 6.55 9.24 7.76
CA GLN A 91 5.85 9.04 9.02
C GLN A 91 5.28 10.37 9.52
N GLY A 92 4.06 10.32 10.06
CA GLY A 92 3.39 11.44 10.68
C GLY A 92 2.67 11.01 11.95
N ARG A 93 2.27 11.96 12.79
CA ARG A 93 1.37 11.70 13.92
C ARG A 93 -0.06 12.00 13.47
N ASN A 94 -1.06 11.40 14.10
CA ASN A 94 -2.44 11.77 13.76
C ASN A 94 -2.76 13.24 14.11
N SER A 95 -2.02 13.84 15.05
CA SER A 95 -2.08 15.27 15.37
C SER A 95 -1.34 16.15 14.35
N SER A 96 -0.42 15.58 13.56
CA SER A 96 0.42 16.31 12.60
C SER A 96 0.71 15.41 11.40
N PHE A 97 -0.12 15.58 10.37
CA PHE A 97 -0.13 14.76 9.16
C PHE A 97 1.22 14.73 8.45
N ILE A 98 1.50 13.66 7.70
CA ILE A 98 2.58 13.67 6.71
C ILE A 98 2.29 14.83 5.76
N PRO A 99 3.13 15.88 5.73
CA PRO A 99 2.88 17.04 4.89
C PRO A 99 2.84 16.59 3.43
N GLU A 100 1.88 17.14 2.68
CA GLU A 100 1.77 16.94 1.24
C GLU A 100 2.84 17.77 0.53
N THR A 101 4.10 17.49 0.84
CA THR A 101 5.19 18.07 0.09
C THR A 101 5.09 17.59 -1.35
N ILE A 102 5.49 18.45 -2.28
CA ILE A 102 5.64 18.09 -3.70
C ILE A 102 6.46 16.79 -3.83
N HIS A 103 7.45 16.62 -2.94
CA HIS A 103 8.22 15.40 -2.83
C HIS A 103 7.30 14.19 -2.55
N ASN A 104 6.58 14.20 -1.43
CA ASN A 104 5.77 13.06 -0.99
C ASN A 104 4.68 12.66 -1.99
N LEU A 105 4.04 13.63 -2.64
CA LEU A 105 3.02 13.38 -3.66
C LEU A 105 3.61 12.74 -4.92
N ARG A 106 4.79 13.18 -5.35
CA ARG A 106 5.46 12.67 -6.56
C ARG A 106 6.02 11.26 -6.37
N LEU A 107 6.46 10.88 -5.16
CA LEU A 107 7.04 9.55 -4.89
C LEU A 107 6.11 8.39 -5.30
N PHE A 108 4.81 8.53 -5.06
CA PHE A 108 3.81 7.51 -5.36
C PHE A 108 3.02 7.80 -6.65
N ARG A 109 3.33 8.90 -7.33
CA ARG A 109 2.61 9.34 -8.53
C ARG A 109 2.95 8.41 -9.71
N LYS A 110 1.97 7.66 -10.21
CA LYS A 110 2.17 6.63 -11.25
C LYS A 110 3.12 5.51 -10.79
N ALA A 111 3.25 5.31 -9.48
CA ALA A 111 3.97 4.17 -8.95
C ALA A 111 3.23 2.87 -9.28
N THR A 112 3.99 1.78 -9.37
CA THR A 112 3.44 0.41 -9.43
C THR A 112 3.99 -0.37 -8.25
N THR A 113 3.24 -1.38 -7.79
CA THR A 113 3.79 -2.31 -6.80
C THR A 113 3.37 -3.74 -7.00
N LYS A 114 4.23 -4.70 -6.62
CA LYS A 114 3.78 -6.10 -6.54
C LYS A 114 2.86 -6.28 -5.33
N LEU A 115 3.26 -5.80 -4.16
CA LEU A 115 2.54 -5.98 -2.91
C LEU A 115 2.09 -4.64 -2.28
N MET A 116 0.79 -4.42 -2.25
CA MET A 116 0.17 -3.36 -1.45
C MET A 116 -0.25 -3.92 -0.08
N LYS A 117 0.34 -3.43 1.01
CA LYS A 117 0.03 -3.85 2.38
C LYS A 117 -0.55 -2.70 3.18
N ILE A 118 -1.77 -2.87 3.68
CA ILE A 118 -2.47 -1.87 4.48
C ILE A 118 -2.73 -2.46 5.85
N LYS A 119 -2.23 -1.81 6.90
CA LYS A 119 -2.50 -2.20 8.29
C LYS A 119 -3.14 -1.05 9.03
N ILE A 120 -4.39 -1.21 9.42
CA ILE A 120 -5.13 -0.24 10.22
C ILE A 120 -5.44 -0.89 11.56
N THR A 121 -4.95 -0.28 12.63
CA THR A 121 -5.23 -0.70 14.00
C THR A 121 -5.70 0.50 14.78
N SER A 122 -7.01 0.74 14.79
CA SER A 122 -7.59 1.83 15.57
C SER A 122 -8.36 1.27 16.76
N VAL A 123 -8.17 1.87 17.92
CA VAL A 123 -8.71 1.44 19.21
C VAL A 123 -9.66 2.50 19.78
N SER A 124 -9.53 3.77 19.37
CA SER A 124 -10.39 4.87 19.82
C SER A 124 -11.52 5.18 18.83
N TYR A 125 -12.75 5.17 19.33
CA TYR A 125 -13.93 5.64 18.61
C TYR A 125 -14.36 7.03 19.12
N PRO A 126 -14.80 7.96 18.25
CA PRO A 126 -14.66 7.92 16.79
C PRO A 126 -13.23 8.23 16.39
N ALA A 127 -12.62 7.35 15.59
CA ALA A 127 -11.28 7.59 15.08
C ALA A 127 -11.34 8.81 14.16
N LYS A 128 -10.70 9.92 14.54
CA LYS A 128 -10.48 11.09 13.67
C LYS A 128 -9.44 10.75 12.58
N ILE A 129 -9.60 9.62 11.89
CA ILE A 129 -8.77 9.28 10.75
C ILE A 129 -9.30 10.10 9.58
N GLN A 130 -8.54 11.11 9.16
CA GLN A 130 -8.81 11.79 7.89
C GLN A 130 -8.32 10.88 6.75
N TRP A 131 -9.28 10.42 5.93
CA TRP A 131 -9.09 9.35 4.93
C TRP A 131 -8.44 9.79 3.62
N ASN A 132 -8.17 11.09 3.44
CA ASN A 132 -7.51 11.67 2.26
C ASN A 132 -6.18 10.96 1.91
N PHE A 133 -5.60 10.24 2.87
CA PHE A 133 -4.41 9.46 2.67
C PHE A 133 -4.60 8.21 1.80
N CYS A 134 -5.72 7.49 1.91
CA CYS A 134 -5.97 6.31 1.08
C CYS A 134 -6.16 6.67 -0.40
N ASP A 135 -6.64 7.89 -0.67
CA ASP A 135 -6.80 8.41 -2.02
C ASP A 135 -5.47 8.45 -2.79
N LYS A 136 -4.34 8.61 -2.08
CA LYS A 136 -2.98 8.57 -2.66
C LYS A 136 -2.63 7.22 -3.26
N PHE A 137 -3.27 6.16 -2.78
CA PHE A 137 -3.06 4.80 -3.29
C PHE A 137 -4.07 4.42 -4.36
N LYS A 138 -5.11 5.24 -4.60
CA LYS A 138 -6.22 4.92 -5.52
C LYS A 138 -5.73 4.56 -6.93
N THR A 139 -4.65 5.20 -7.37
CA THR A 139 -4.11 5.05 -8.72
C THR A 139 -2.98 4.04 -8.84
N ILE A 140 -2.50 3.47 -7.75
CA ILE A 140 -1.33 2.57 -7.75
C ILE A 140 -1.79 1.15 -8.12
N PRO A 141 -1.35 0.58 -9.25
CA PRO A 141 -1.62 -0.80 -9.60
C PRO A 141 -0.90 -1.77 -8.67
N TYR A 142 -1.53 -2.91 -8.37
CA TYR A 142 -0.95 -3.97 -7.56
C TYR A 142 -1.37 -5.37 -8.01
N THR A 143 -0.54 -6.38 -7.74
CA THR A 143 -0.89 -7.80 -7.96
C THR A 143 -1.32 -8.51 -6.68
N ILE A 144 -0.85 -8.04 -5.53
CA ILE A 144 -1.21 -8.59 -4.22
C ILE A 144 -1.69 -7.47 -3.29
N LEU A 145 -2.90 -7.61 -2.76
CA LEU A 145 -3.43 -6.75 -1.69
C LEU A 145 -3.43 -7.51 -0.36
N ARG A 146 -2.77 -6.95 0.66
CA ARG A 146 -2.81 -7.47 2.04
C ARG A 146 -3.40 -6.43 2.98
N GLY A 147 -4.69 -6.57 3.30
CA GLY A 147 -5.39 -5.74 4.28
C GLY A 147 -5.36 -6.38 5.68
N SER A 148 -5.03 -5.62 6.70
CA SER A 148 -5.13 -6.01 8.11
C SER A 148 -5.85 -4.90 8.86
N ILE A 149 -7.16 -5.04 9.07
CA ILE A 149 -8.05 -3.96 9.49
C ILE A 149 -8.68 -4.33 10.83
N ALA A 150 -8.33 -3.58 11.87
CA ALA A 150 -8.88 -3.71 13.22
C ALA A 150 -9.48 -2.37 13.62
N CYS A 151 -10.77 -2.15 13.33
CA CYS A 151 -11.45 -0.89 13.60
C CYS A 151 -12.96 -0.94 13.25
N ALA A 152 -13.68 0.15 13.56
CA ALA A 152 -15.10 0.36 13.26
C ALA A 152 -15.42 0.42 11.74
N TYR A 153 -16.71 0.22 11.39
CA TYR A 153 -17.21 0.06 10.03
C TYR A 153 -16.91 1.16 9.00
N PRO A 154 -16.95 2.48 9.33
CA PRO A 154 -16.68 3.53 8.33
C PRO A 154 -15.32 3.39 7.64
N ILE A 155 -14.41 2.66 8.27
CA ILE A 155 -13.05 2.43 7.78
C ILE A 155 -13.03 1.33 6.73
N LEU A 156 -13.87 0.31 6.90
CA LEU A 156 -13.98 -0.79 5.96
C LEU A 156 -14.57 -0.33 4.62
N GLU A 157 -15.55 0.57 4.66
CA GLU A 157 -16.12 1.20 3.48
C GLU A 157 -15.08 2.05 2.72
N ASN A 158 -14.29 2.86 3.44
CA ASN A 158 -13.23 3.65 2.82
C ASN A 158 -12.11 2.76 2.23
N PHE A 159 -11.77 1.67 2.91
CA PHE A 159 -10.84 0.68 2.37
C PHE A 159 -11.37 0.09 1.05
N HIS A 160 -12.66 -0.28 1.00
CA HIS A 160 -13.32 -0.75 -0.22
C HIS A 160 -13.22 0.30 -1.33
N LYS A 161 -13.73 1.51 -1.07
CA LYS A 161 -13.83 2.61 -2.03
C LYS A 161 -12.49 2.96 -2.68
N ASN A 162 -11.40 2.99 -1.90
CA ASN A 162 -10.12 3.51 -2.37
C ASN A 162 -9.18 2.44 -2.91
N LEU A 163 -9.30 1.21 -2.44
CA LEU A 163 -8.35 0.15 -2.80
C LEU A 163 -8.97 -0.95 -3.64
N ILE A 164 -10.30 -1.10 -3.66
CA ILE A 164 -10.97 -2.23 -4.31
C ILE A 164 -11.95 -1.74 -5.38
N LYS A 165 -12.83 -0.81 -5.02
CA LYS A 165 -13.89 -0.30 -5.90
C LYS A 165 -13.31 0.32 -7.18
N ASP A 166 -13.98 0.05 -8.29
CA ASP A 166 -13.64 0.56 -9.63
C ASP A 166 -12.26 0.14 -10.14
N ARG A 167 -11.71 -0.97 -9.62
CA ARG A 167 -10.43 -1.53 -10.10
C ARG A 167 -10.63 -2.88 -10.76
N ASN A 168 -9.90 -3.11 -11.84
CA ASN A 168 -9.71 -4.45 -12.37
C ASN A 168 -8.67 -5.18 -11.51
N ILE A 169 -9.16 -6.04 -10.62
CA ILE A 169 -8.35 -6.88 -9.72
C ILE A 169 -8.62 -8.37 -9.92
N GLU A 170 -9.18 -8.75 -11.07
CA GLU A 170 -9.54 -10.15 -11.36
C GLU A 170 -8.35 -11.09 -11.29
N GLN A 171 -7.15 -10.62 -11.65
CA GLN A 171 -5.91 -11.39 -11.59
C GLN A 171 -5.13 -11.18 -10.27
N ALA A 172 -5.67 -10.38 -9.35
CA ALA A 172 -4.98 -10.06 -8.11
C ALA A 172 -5.20 -11.13 -7.03
N SER A 173 -4.21 -11.27 -6.14
CA SER A 173 -4.37 -12.01 -4.89
C SER A 173 -4.75 -11.06 -3.77
N MET A 174 -5.85 -11.35 -3.07
CA MET A 174 -6.35 -10.56 -1.94
C MET A 174 -6.30 -11.36 -0.64
N TYR A 175 -5.60 -10.82 0.36
CA TYR A 175 -5.57 -11.34 1.72
C TYR A 175 -6.12 -10.30 2.69
N LEU A 176 -7.27 -10.59 3.29
CA LEU A 176 -7.91 -9.73 4.27
C LEU A 176 -7.86 -10.39 5.64
N LYS A 177 -7.27 -9.67 6.61
CA LYS A 177 -7.35 -9.99 8.02
C LYS A 177 -8.20 -8.94 8.72
N LEU A 178 -9.42 -9.31 9.06
CA LEU A 178 -10.39 -8.43 9.71
C LEU A 178 -10.44 -8.76 11.20
N PHE A 179 -10.44 -7.72 12.03
CA PHE A 179 -10.59 -7.86 13.47
C PHE A 179 -11.85 -7.14 13.93
N SER A 180 -12.73 -7.88 14.60
CA SER A 180 -13.81 -7.25 15.36
C SER A 180 -13.18 -6.44 16.49
N SER A 181 -13.65 -5.20 16.65
CA SER A 181 -13.18 -4.29 17.69
C SER A 181 -14.26 -4.23 18.74
N PHE A 182 -14.26 -5.22 19.64
CA PHE A 182 -15.05 -5.14 20.86
C PHE A 182 -14.55 -3.98 21.71
N SER A 183 -15.16 -2.82 21.52
CA SER A 183 -15.01 -1.71 22.45
C SER A 183 -16.15 -1.76 23.45
N TYR A 184 -15.88 -1.26 24.66
CA TYR A 184 -16.91 -1.06 25.68
C TYR A 184 -18.12 -0.26 25.16
N TYR A 185 -17.93 0.55 24.11
CA TYR A 185 -18.91 1.46 23.55
C TYR A 185 -19.73 0.90 22.38
N ASN A 186 -19.40 -0.30 21.87
CA ASN A 186 -20.20 -0.96 20.84
C ASN A 186 -20.41 -2.43 21.22
N PRO A 187 -21.39 -2.73 22.08
CA PRO A 187 -21.62 -4.08 22.58
C PRO A 187 -22.25 -5.02 21.53
N ASP A 188 -22.73 -4.49 20.40
CA ASP A 188 -23.48 -5.27 19.42
C ASP A 188 -22.58 -5.94 18.37
N ILE A 189 -22.19 -7.18 18.66
CA ILE A 189 -21.48 -8.07 17.72
C ILE A 189 -22.29 -8.30 16.45
N ALA A 190 -23.60 -8.45 16.56
CA ALA A 190 -24.44 -8.84 15.43
C ALA A 190 -24.36 -7.76 14.35
N SER A 191 -24.41 -6.49 14.75
CA SER A 191 -24.17 -5.37 13.85
C SER A 191 -22.79 -5.42 13.18
N GLU A 192 -21.70 -5.74 13.89
CA GLU A 192 -20.37 -5.87 13.27
C GLU A 192 -20.28 -7.03 12.28
N VAL A 193 -20.95 -8.15 12.58
CA VAL A 193 -21.02 -9.31 11.70
C VAL A 193 -21.77 -8.95 10.41
N ASP A 194 -22.95 -8.36 10.51
CA ASP A 194 -23.78 -7.99 9.35
C ASP A 194 -23.08 -6.94 8.48
N ARG A 195 -22.42 -5.98 9.11
CA ARG A 195 -21.56 -5.01 8.43
C ARG A 195 -20.40 -5.66 7.71
N THR A 196 -19.73 -6.62 8.33
CA THR A 196 -18.64 -7.36 7.68
C THR A 196 -19.17 -8.15 6.49
N ARG A 197 -20.33 -8.82 6.62
CA ARG A 197 -21.01 -9.51 5.51
C ARG A 197 -21.32 -8.54 4.37
N ALA A 198 -21.96 -7.42 4.66
CA ALA A 198 -22.29 -6.39 3.67
C ALA A 198 -21.05 -5.90 2.91
N PHE A 199 -19.90 -5.78 3.58
CA PHE A 199 -18.62 -5.47 2.90
C PHE A 199 -18.12 -6.63 2.02
N LEU A 200 -18.16 -7.87 2.53
CA LEU A 200 -17.69 -9.04 1.77
C LEU A 200 -18.50 -9.26 0.49
N MET A 201 -19.81 -9.01 0.55
CA MET A 201 -20.72 -9.07 -0.61
C MET A 201 -20.43 -8.00 -1.68
N GLN A 202 -19.62 -6.99 -1.37
CA GLN A 202 -19.19 -5.96 -2.32
C GLN A 202 -17.82 -6.24 -2.94
N LEU A 203 -17.16 -7.33 -2.55
CA LEU A 203 -15.86 -7.69 -3.12
C LEU A 203 -16.05 -8.15 -4.57
N PRO A 204 -15.26 -7.60 -5.52
CA PRO A 204 -15.30 -8.01 -6.91
C PRO A 204 -14.58 -9.35 -7.09
N LYS A 205 -14.61 -9.87 -8.32
CA LYS A 205 -13.87 -11.07 -8.70
C LYS A 205 -12.36 -10.88 -8.52
N VAL A 206 -11.71 -11.89 -7.96
CA VAL A 206 -10.24 -11.96 -7.74
C VAL A 206 -9.73 -13.36 -8.03
N ASP A 207 -8.45 -13.51 -8.28
CA ASP A 207 -7.88 -14.84 -8.57
C ASP A 207 -7.76 -15.67 -7.29
N ASN A 208 -7.07 -15.11 -6.30
CA ASN A 208 -6.84 -15.75 -5.01
C ASN A 208 -7.43 -14.90 -3.89
N PHE A 209 -8.38 -15.44 -3.14
CA PHE A 209 -8.96 -14.79 -1.98
C PHE A 209 -8.64 -15.53 -0.68
N LYS A 210 -8.17 -14.81 0.33
CA LYS A 210 -8.01 -15.35 1.68
C LYS A 210 -8.55 -14.41 2.73
N LEU A 211 -9.47 -14.91 3.55
CA LEU A 211 -10.09 -14.18 4.64
C LEU A 211 -9.73 -14.81 5.99
N VAL A 212 -9.21 -13.97 6.89
CA VAL A 212 -9.01 -14.30 8.29
C VAL A 212 -9.82 -13.32 9.12
N TRP A 213 -10.92 -13.79 9.71
CA TRP A 213 -11.71 -12.99 10.63
C TRP A 213 -11.43 -13.43 12.07
N THR A 214 -11.06 -12.48 12.90
CA THR A 214 -10.69 -12.72 14.30
C THR A 214 -11.35 -11.70 15.19
N THR A 215 -11.60 -12.07 16.43
CA THR A 215 -12.11 -11.12 17.44
C THR A 215 -11.03 -10.86 18.45
N LYS A 216 -10.78 -9.58 18.71
CA LYS A 216 -9.89 -9.20 19.82
C LYS A 216 -10.71 -9.30 21.10
N SER A 217 -10.66 -10.45 21.76
CA SER A 217 -11.12 -10.55 23.13
C SER A 217 -10.09 -9.84 24.01
N SER A 218 -10.46 -8.68 24.56
CA SER A 218 -9.74 -8.07 25.67
C SER A 218 -9.71 -9.09 26.80
N VAL A 219 -8.51 -9.46 27.22
CA VAL A 219 -8.24 -10.48 28.24
C VAL A 219 -8.71 -9.95 29.60
N SER A 220 -9.98 -10.15 29.93
CA SER A 220 -10.51 -10.12 31.32
C SER A 220 -12.02 -10.34 31.44
N PHE A 221 -12.80 -10.39 30.35
CA PHE A 221 -14.25 -10.64 30.49
C PHE A 221 -14.55 -12.08 30.92
N GLU A 222 -15.37 -12.17 31.98
CA GLU A 222 -15.71 -13.34 32.77
C GLU A 222 -16.06 -14.59 31.96
N ILE A 223 -15.74 -15.74 32.55
CA ILE A 223 -15.86 -17.10 31.97
C ILE A 223 -17.29 -17.40 31.50
N THR A 224 -18.30 -16.74 32.07
CA THR A 224 -19.72 -16.99 31.81
C THR A 224 -20.21 -16.30 30.52
N GLN A 225 -19.81 -15.05 30.24
CA GLN A 225 -20.13 -14.36 28.97
C GLN A 225 -19.35 -14.92 27.77
N LYS A 226 -18.20 -15.56 28.01
CA LYS A 226 -17.41 -16.24 26.97
C LYS A 226 -18.19 -17.32 26.21
N ARG A 227 -19.18 -17.99 26.82
CA ARG A 227 -19.97 -19.04 26.13
C ARG A 227 -20.98 -18.46 25.13
N THR A 228 -21.67 -17.39 25.49
CA THR A 228 -22.65 -16.71 24.61
C THR A 228 -21.93 -15.95 23.49
N ILE A 229 -20.82 -15.27 23.81
CA ILE A 229 -19.94 -14.66 22.80
C ILE A 229 -19.39 -15.73 21.85
N ARG A 230 -18.94 -16.90 22.33
CA ARG A 230 -18.51 -18.01 21.47
C ARG A 230 -19.60 -18.55 20.52
N ARG A 231 -20.88 -18.44 20.89
CA ARG A 231 -22.02 -18.80 20.02
C ARG A 231 -22.41 -17.70 19.04
N HIS A 232 -22.30 -16.41 19.39
CA HIS A 232 -22.49 -15.29 18.45
C HIS A 232 -21.27 -15.01 17.56
N LEU A 233 -20.09 -15.50 17.97
CA LEU A 233 -18.93 -15.69 17.11
C LEU A 233 -19.15 -16.78 16.04
N ALA A 234 -20.36 -17.36 15.97
CA ALA A 234 -20.85 -18.07 14.80
C ALA A 234 -20.89 -17.10 13.60
N THR A 235 -19.68 -16.97 13.05
CA THR A 235 -19.33 -16.98 11.64
C THR A 235 -19.93 -15.86 10.81
N VAL A 236 -19.09 -14.86 10.60
CA VAL A 236 -19.24 -13.84 9.55
C VAL A 236 -19.60 -14.44 8.20
N ILE A 237 -19.16 -15.65 7.90
CA ILE A 237 -19.43 -16.32 6.62
C ILE A 237 -20.62 -17.25 6.80
N ASP A 238 -21.79 -16.80 6.34
CA ASP A 238 -23.00 -17.60 6.15
C ASP A 238 -23.07 -18.16 4.71
N ASP A 239 -24.13 -18.91 4.37
CA ASP A 239 -24.25 -19.55 3.05
C ASP A 239 -24.21 -18.52 1.90
N PRO A 240 -24.99 -17.41 1.91
CA PRO A 240 -24.91 -16.41 0.83
C PRO A 240 -23.51 -15.80 0.68
N THR A 241 -22.86 -15.45 1.80
CA THR A 241 -21.51 -14.87 1.78
C THR A 241 -20.49 -15.89 1.24
N LEU A 242 -20.60 -17.16 1.62
CA LEU A 242 -19.73 -18.21 1.11
C LEU A 242 -19.87 -18.38 -0.40
N ILE A 243 -21.09 -18.51 -0.89
CA ILE A 243 -21.39 -18.66 -2.33
C ILE A 243 -20.85 -17.45 -3.11
N HIS A 244 -21.06 -16.23 -2.60
CA HIS A 244 -20.52 -15.02 -3.23
C HIS A 244 -18.98 -15.04 -3.31
N LEU A 245 -18.29 -15.41 -2.23
CA LEU A 245 -16.83 -15.42 -2.19
C LEU A 245 -16.23 -16.51 -3.09
N VAL A 246 -16.85 -17.70 -3.13
CA VAL A 246 -16.38 -18.79 -3.99
C VAL A 246 -16.69 -18.51 -5.47
N SER A 247 -17.87 -17.97 -5.79
CA SER A 247 -18.19 -17.59 -7.18
C SER A 247 -17.35 -16.42 -7.70
N ASN A 248 -16.88 -15.54 -6.81
CA ASN A 248 -15.98 -14.42 -7.14
C ASN A 248 -14.50 -14.71 -6.89
N SER A 249 -14.09 -15.97 -6.71
CA SER A 249 -12.66 -16.29 -6.71
C SER A 249 -12.32 -17.66 -7.28
N ASN A 250 -11.18 -17.78 -7.95
CA ASN A 250 -10.71 -19.08 -8.45
C ASN A 250 -10.22 -19.97 -7.29
N HIS A 251 -9.59 -19.32 -6.29
CA HIS A 251 -9.09 -20.00 -5.10
C HIS A 251 -9.50 -19.23 -3.85
N THR A 252 -10.27 -19.88 -2.98
CA THR A 252 -10.77 -19.28 -1.74
C THR A 252 -10.20 -20.01 -0.51
N SER A 253 -9.60 -19.26 0.41
CA SER A 253 -9.14 -19.77 1.71
C SER A 253 -9.81 -19.00 2.84
N LEU A 254 -10.73 -19.65 3.54
CA LEU A 254 -11.56 -19.02 4.56
C LEU A 254 -11.28 -19.64 5.93
N SER A 255 -11.16 -18.82 6.96
CA SER A 255 -11.10 -19.28 8.34
C SER A 255 -12.48 -19.23 9.00
N ARG A 256 -12.87 -20.28 9.75
CA ARG A 256 -14.09 -20.30 10.59
C ARG A 256 -15.38 -19.99 9.80
N ILE A 257 -15.82 -20.96 9.01
CA ILE A 257 -17.04 -20.91 8.19
C ILE A 257 -18.18 -21.61 8.93
N HIS A 258 -19.41 -21.11 8.79
CA HIS A 258 -20.62 -21.86 9.14
C HIS A 258 -21.46 -21.97 7.89
N CYS A 259 -21.37 -23.13 7.27
CA CYS A 259 -22.15 -23.47 6.10
C CYS A 259 -23.11 -24.58 6.46
N THR A 260 -24.33 -24.49 5.93
CA THR A 260 -25.24 -25.64 5.95
C THR A 260 -24.80 -26.66 4.90
N GLY A 261 -25.27 -27.91 5.01
CA GLY A 261 -25.04 -28.90 3.95
C GLY A 261 -25.61 -28.43 2.60
N HIS A 262 -26.73 -27.71 2.63
CA HIS A 262 -27.31 -27.08 1.43
C HIS A 262 -26.39 -26.00 0.84
N GLY A 263 -25.82 -25.14 1.69
CA GLY A 263 -24.86 -24.12 1.26
C GLY A 263 -23.56 -24.68 0.69
N LEU A 264 -23.11 -25.87 1.12
CA LEU A 264 -22.01 -26.57 0.48
C LEU A 264 -22.41 -27.17 -0.86
N LEU A 265 -23.59 -27.79 -0.94
CA LEU A 265 -24.10 -28.37 -2.18
C LEU A 265 -24.35 -27.32 -3.25
N SER A 266 -24.75 -26.10 -2.90
CA SER A 266 -24.98 -25.02 -3.86
C SER A 266 -23.70 -24.44 -4.48
N ILE A 267 -22.52 -24.82 -3.98
CA ILE A 267 -21.21 -24.41 -4.51
C ILE A 267 -20.72 -25.36 -5.62
N PHE A 268 -21.12 -26.63 -5.58
CA PHE A 268 -20.69 -27.69 -6.50
C PHE A 268 -21.75 -28.04 -7.51
#